data_AF-A0ABD1DMA9-F1
#
_entry.id   AF-A0ABD1DMA9-F1
#
_cell.length_a   1.000
_cell.length_b   1.000
_cell.length_c   1.000
_cell.angle_alpha   90.00
_cell.angle_beta   90.00
_cell.angle_gamma   90.00
#
_symmetry.space_group_name_H-M   'P 1'
#
loop_
_entity.id
_entity.type
_entity.pdbx_description
1 polymer ?
#
loop_
_entity_poly.entity_id
_entity_poly.type
_entity_poly.pdbx_seq_one_letter_code
_entity_poly.pdbx_strand_id
1 'polypeptide(L)'
;MEQSFQKTLRHLKRIRDRFPDFLEKEVTTVANPLAQDFNNLNRLDVFKAYHNTKPYLDPELEIVNMFGACVYYVLLLTNPALSSLVNTEPFKWFFFTSLLKYQRMSISLVSVSITGDEDHVVGFLSPVNSICNHSCDPNAVGILHSGRYKIALIRPVRRGEPIFCYYSPPWWDPERSPVPTLHFPCECVVCDRGPAGKAWRLLKKRPFPAAAVKNVRMMQDMVCGEDTSNANKLNMLQQFIRRFSELHPNKIVGQWLDWYSYYLTISVYAENLVLLRAKVQEMRAEH
;
A
#
# COMPACT_ATOMS: atom_id res chain seq x y z
N MET A 1 -11.13 -26.78 -15.00
CA MET A 1 -11.36 -25.56 -14.19
C MET A 1 -11.91 -24.42 -15.04
N GLU A 2 -11.23 -24.08 -16.14
CA GLU A 2 -11.65 -23.11 -17.18
C GLU A 2 -13.15 -23.17 -17.58
N GLN A 3 -13.65 -24.35 -17.93
CA GLN A 3 -15.04 -24.51 -18.37
C GLN A 3 -16.08 -24.25 -17.26
N SER A 4 -15.74 -24.57 -16.01
CA SER A 4 -16.60 -24.30 -14.85
C SER A 4 -16.65 -22.79 -14.54
N PHE A 5 -15.51 -22.12 -14.65
CA PHE A 5 -15.39 -20.67 -14.52
C PHE A 5 -16.19 -19.93 -15.61
N GLN A 6 -16.04 -20.33 -16.87
CA GLN A 6 -16.79 -19.75 -17.99
C GLN A 6 -18.31 -20.02 -17.93
N LYS A 7 -18.74 -21.12 -17.31
CA LYS A 7 -20.15 -21.40 -17.06
C LYS A 7 -20.70 -20.50 -15.97
N THR A 8 -19.93 -20.28 -14.91
CA THR A 8 -20.25 -19.37 -13.80
C THR A 8 -20.37 -17.93 -14.31
N LEU A 9 -19.38 -17.42 -15.05
CA LEU A 9 -19.42 -16.07 -15.65
C LEU A 9 -20.63 -15.85 -16.57
N ARG A 10 -20.99 -16.85 -17.40
CA ARG A 10 -22.18 -16.77 -18.26
C ARG A 10 -23.48 -16.74 -17.46
N HIS A 11 -23.53 -17.45 -16.33
CA HIS A 11 -24.68 -17.42 -15.43
C HIS A 11 -24.79 -16.06 -14.72
N LEU A 12 -23.68 -15.55 -14.19
CA LEU A 12 -23.61 -14.21 -13.56
C LEU A 12 -24.05 -13.10 -14.53
N LYS A 13 -23.62 -13.17 -15.80
CA LYS A 13 -24.01 -12.20 -16.84
C LYS A 13 -25.52 -12.22 -17.13
N ARG A 14 -26.12 -13.41 -17.30
CA ARG A 14 -27.57 -13.55 -17.52
C ARG A 14 -28.41 -13.04 -16.36
N ILE A 15 -27.90 -13.16 -15.14
CA ILE A 15 -28.60 -12.68 -13.95
C ILE A 15 -28.46 -11.16 -13.80
N ARG A 16 -27.27 -10.59 -14.07
CA ARG A 16 -27.07 -9.13 -14.15
C ARG A 16 -28.05 -8.47 -15.11
N ASP A 17 -28.26 -9.09 -16.27
CA ASP A 17 -29.16 -8.56 -17.30
C ASP A 17 -30.66 -8.72 -16.91
N ARG A 18 -31.00 -9.50 -15.87
CA ARG A 18 -32.36 -9.67 -15.33
C ARG A 18 -32.77 -8.64 -14.28
N PHE A 19 -31.83 -7.90 -13.70
CA PHE A 19 -32.08 -7.00 -12.56
C PHE A 19 -31.45 -5.62 -12.77
N PRO A 20 -31.80 -4.90 -13.86
CA PRO A 20 -31.20 -3.61 -14.18
C PRO A 20 -31.47 -2.52 -13.13
N ASP A 21 -32.59 -2.61 -12.41
CA ASP A 21 -32.99 -1.64 -11.38
C ASP A 21 -32.08 -1.66 -10.14
N PHE A 22 -31.30 -2.73 -9.98
CA PHE A 22 -30.32 -2.88 -8.89
C PHE A 22 -28.90 -2.46 -9.30
N LEU A 23 -28.71 -1.97 -10.53
CA LEU A 23 -27.45 -1.35 -10.95
C LEU A 23 -27.31 -0.01 -10.24
N GLU A 24 -26.45 0.03 -9.24
CA GLU A 24 -26.08 1.28 -8.57
C GLU A 24 -25.56 2.26 -9.63
N LYS A 25 -26.26 3.39 -9.79
CA LYS A 25 -25.76 4.50 -10.61
C LYS A 25 -24.40 4.90 -10.05
N GLU A 26 -23.39 5.04 -10.92
CA GLU A 26 -22.09 5.58 -10.50
C GLU A 26 -22.34 6.91 -9.78
N VAL A 27 -21.99 6.96 -8.49
CA VAL A 27 -22.09 8.19 -7.69
C VAL A 27 -20.93 9.08 -8.13
N THR A 28 -21.15 9.90 -9.16
CA THR A 28 -20.09 10.74 -9.74
C THR A 28 -19.67 11.87 -8.81
N THR A 29 -18.43 11.76 -8.33
CA THR A 29 -17.29 12.64 -8.61
C THR A 29 -16.07 11.76 -8.38
N VAL A 30 -15.00 11.89 -9.20
CA VAL A 30 -13.77 11.14 -8.96
C VAL A 30 -13.27 11.54 -7.57
N ALA A 31 -13.48 10.68 -6.58
CA ALA A 31 -13.03 10.94 -5.23
C ALA A 31 -11.51 11.03 -5.27
N ASN A 32 -10.95 12.21 -4.98
CA ASN A 32 -9.53 12.37 -4.78
C ASN A 32 -9.21 11.95 -3.35
N PRO A 33 -8.58 10.77 -3.10
CA PRO A 33 -8.30 10.32 -1.74
C PRO A 33 -7.41 11.31 -0.97
N LEU A 34 -6.62 12.12 -1.66
CA LEU A 34 -5.77 13.15 -1.05
C LEU A 34 -6.52 14.40 -0.62
N ALA A 35 -7.76 14.58 -1.06
CA ALA A 35 -8.60 15.71 -0.64
C ALA A 35 -9.36 15.43 0.66
N GLN A 36 -9.28 14.21 1.19
CA GLN A 36 -9.92 13.84 2.45
C GLN A 36 -9.10 14.33 3.65
N ASP A 37 -9.78 14.92 4.63
CA ASP A 37 -9.17 15.24 5.92
C ASP A 37 -9.13 13.99 6.80
N PHE A 38 -7.96 13.35 6.86
CA PHE A 38 -7.75 12.16 7.69
C PHE A 38 -7.68 12.47 9.20
N ASN A 39 -7.59 13.75 9.60
CA ASN A 39 -7.63 14.15 11.01
C ASN A 39 -9.07 14.30 11.52
N ASN A 40 -10.02 14.65 10.64
CA ASN A 40 -11.46 14.71 10.92
C ASN A 40 -12.24 13.88 9.89
N LEU A 41 -12.05 12.56 9.98
CA LEU A 41 -12.64 11.60 9.03
C LEU A 41 -14.17 11.59 9.06
N ASN A 42 -14.79 12.16 8.03
CA ASN A 42 -16.17 11.85 7.72
C ASN A 42 -16.27 10.43 7.16
N ARG A 43 -16.74 9.49 7.98
CA ARG A 43 -16.89 8.08 7.63
C ARG A 43 -17.74 7.85 6.38
N LEU A 44 -18.74 8.71 6.14
CA LEU A 44 -19.58 8.60 4.95
C LEU A 44 -18.80 8.95 3.68
N ASP A 45 -17.92 9.95 3.72
CA ASP A 45 -17.13 10.35 2.56
C ASP A 45 -16.01 9.35 2.26
N VAL A 46 -15.43 8.74 3.31
CA VAL A 46 -14.53 7.58 3.18
C VAL A 46 -15.25 6.41 2.52
N PHE A 47 -16.45 6.08 2.98
CA PHE A 47 -17.26 5.02 2.40
C PHE A 47 -17.59 5.30 0.93
N LYS A 48 -17.99 6.53 0.57
CA LYS A 48 -18.23 6.92 -0.83
C LYS A 48 -16.97 6.76 -1.68
N ALA A 49 -15.79 7.13 -1.17
CA ALA A 49 -14.54 6.94 -1.90
C ALA A 49 -14.24 5.46 -2.15
N TYR A 50 -14.42 4.59 -1.15
CA TYR A 50 -14.30 3.14 -1.34
C TYR A 50 -15.33 2.59 -2.33
N HIS A 51 -16.59 3.01 -2.20
CA HIS A 51 -17.67 2.58 -3.06
C HIS A 51 -17.42 2.91 -4.55
N ASN A 52 -16.79 4.05 -4.81
CA ASN A 52 -16.44 4.54 -6.13
C ASN A 52 -15.08 4.03 -6.64
N THR A 53 -14.33 3.30 -5.81
CA THR A 53 -13.05 2.72 -6.22
C THR A 53 -13.31 1.59 -7.22
N LYS A 54 -12.60 1.64 -8.36
CA LYS A 54 -12.61 0.54 -9.32
C LYS A 54 -11.61 -0.53 -8.84
N PRO A 55 -12.07 -1.72 -8.42
CA PRO A 55 -11.16 -2.76 -7.97
C PRO A 55 -10.30 -3.24 -9.13
N TYR A 56 -9.07 -3.64 -8.82
CA TYR A 56 -8.27 -4.44 -9.72
C TYR A 56 -8.88 -5.85 -9.79
N LEU A 57 -9.09 -6.34 -11.00
CA LEU A 57 -9.67 -7.67 -11.23
C LEU A 57 -8.54 -8.64 -11.56
N ASP A 58 -8.14 -9.42 -10.55
CA ASP A 58 -7.24 -10.55 -10.73
C ASP A 58 -8.05 -11.86 -10.82
N PRO A 59 -7.99 -12.57 -11.97
CA PRO A 59 -8.64 -13.87 -12.11
C PRO A 59 -8.21 -14.91 -11.06
N GLU A 60 -6.96 -14.86 -10.59
CA GLU A 60 -6.45 -15.79 -9.58
C GLU A 60 -7.08 -15.51 -8.21
N LEU A 61 -7.26 -14.23 -7.87
CA LEU A 61 -7.90 -13.83 -6.61
C LEU A 61 -9.44 -13.91 -6.66
N GLU A 62 -10.04 -14.05 -7.85
CA GLU A 62 -11.50 -14.09 -7.99
C GLU A 62 -12.12 -15.25 -7.21
N ILE A 63 -11.48 -16.42 -7.17
CA ILE A 63 -11.97 -17.57 -6.38
C ILE A 63 -11.97 -17.23 -4.88
N VAL A 64 -10.91 -16.59 -4.39
CA VAL A 64 -10.79 -16.15 -3.00
C VAL A 64 -11.86 -15.09 -2.68
N ASN A 65 -12.08 -14.14 -3.59
CA ASN A 65 -13.11 -13.12 -3.45
C ASN A 65 -14.52 -13.72 -3.40
N MET A 66 -14.83 -14.66 -4.30
CA MET A 66 -16.12 -15.37 -4.29
C MET A 66 -16.31 -16.18 -3.01
N PHE A 67 -15.29 -16.90 -2.58
CA PHE A 67 -15.35 -17.67 -1.33
C PHE A 67 -15.60 -16.77 -0.13
N GLY A 68 -14.86 -15.66 0.00
CA GLY A 68 -15.07 -14.67 1.05
C GLY A 68 -16.49 -14.09 1.04
N ALA A 69 -16.99 -13.70 -0.14
CA ALA A 69 -18.36 -13.19 -0.28
C ALA A 69 -19.42 -14.23 0.12
N CYS A 70 -19.23 -15.51 -0.24
CA CYS A 70 -20.12 -16.60 0.18
C CYS A 70 -20.13 -16.79 1.70
N VAL A 71 -18.95 -16.79 2.35
CA VAL A 71 -18.83 -16.92 3.80
C VAL A 71 -19.55 -15.78 4.50
N TYR A 72 -19.29 -14.52 4.11
CA TYR A 72 -19.99 -13.37 4.68
C TYR A 72 -21.49 -13.40 4.42
N TYR A 73 -21.93 -13.82 3.24
CA TYR A 73 -23.34 -13.95 2.91
C TYR A 73 -24.05 -14.92 3.86
N VAL A 74 -23.50 -16.12 4.06
CA VAL A 74 -24.07 -17.13 4.98
C VAL A 74 -24.07 -16.61 6.41
N LEU A 75 -22.95 -16.06 6.88
CA LEU A 75 -22.82 -15.55 8.26
C LEU A 75 -23.79 -14.40 8.53
N LEU A 76 -23.88 -13.41 7.65
CA LEU A 76 -24.74 -12.24 7.85
C LEU A 76 -26.23 -12.61 7.83
N LEU A 77 -26.63 -13.60 7.04
CA LEU A 77 -28.01 -14.09 7.01
C LEU A 77 -28.40 -14.97 8.21
N THR A 78 -27.45 -15.33 9.09
CA THR A 78 -27.80 -15.90 10.41
C THR A 78 -28.45 -14.86 11.32
N ASN A 79 -28.24 -13.57 11.06
CA ASN A 79 -28.92 -12.49 11.78
C ASN A 79 -30.39 -12.39 11.30
N PRO A 80 -31.39 -12.56 12.19
CA PRO A 80 -32.79 -12.56 11.78
C PRO A 80 -33.24 -11.26 11.13
N ALA A 81 -32.71 -10.11 11.56
CA ALA A 81 -33.06 -8.81 10.98
C ALA A 81 -32.59 -8.74 9.51
N LEU A 82 -31.36 -9.13 9.21
CA LEU A 82 -30.86 -9.18 7.83
C LEU A 82 -31.58 -10.24 7.00
N SER A 83 -31.81 -11.43 7.55
CA SER A 83 -32.53 -12.51 6.87
C SER A 83 -33.95 -12.09 6.45
N SER A 84 -34.63 -11.33 7.31
CA SER A 84 -35.97 -10.79 7.03
C SER A 84 -35.99 -9.75 5.90
N LEU A 85 -34.92 -8.95 5.76
CA LEU A 85 -34.77 -7.96 4.70
C LEU A 85 -34.37 -8.61 3.36
N VAL A 86 -33.55 -9.65 3.42
CA VAL A 86 -32.97 -10.35 2.27
C VAL A 86 -33.75 -11.65 2.00
N ASN A 87 -35.07 -11.54 1.90
CA ASN A 87 -35.97 -12.70 1.87
C ASN A 87 -36.42 -13.12 0.46
N THR A 88 -36.26 -12.28 -0.56
CA THR A 88 -36.58 -12.59 -1.96
C THR A 88 -35.32 -12.90 -2.76
N GLU A 89 -35.46 -13.68 -3.84
CA GLU A 89 -34.34 -13.98 -4.75
C GLU A 89 -33.63 -12.73 -5.31
N PRO A 90 -34.35 -11.67 -5.74
CA PRO A 90 -33.70 -10.42 -6.15
C PRO A 90 -32.87 -9.78 -5.03
N PHE A 91 -33.38 -9.71 -3.80
CA PHE A 91 -32.63 -9.13 -2.68
C PHE A 91 -31.42 -9.98 -2.29
N LYS A 92 -31.56 -11.32 -2.27
CA LYS A 92 -30.44 -12.26 -2.05
C LYS A 92 -29.34 -12.05 -3.06
N TRP A 93 -29.72 -11.95 -4.33
CA TRP A 93 -28.77 -11.72 -5.41
C TRP A 93 -28.05 -10.38 -5.30
N PHE A 94 -28.81 -9.30 -5.06
CA PHE A 94 -28.26 -7.97 -4.85
C PHE A 94 -27.27 -7.99 -3.68
N PHE A 95 -27.68 -8.53 -2.53
CA PHE A 95 -26.85 -8.61 -1.33
C PHE A 95 -25.55 -9.38 -1.58
N PHE A 96 -25.62 -10.56 -2.21
CA PHE A 96 -24.43 -11.33 -2.57
C PHE A 96 -23.50 -10.57 -3.53
N THR A 97 -24.06 -9.94 -4.56
CA THR A 97 -23.29 -9.16 -5.55
C THR A 97 -22.60 -7.97 -4.89
N SER A 98 -23.27 -7.29 -3.96
CA SER A 98 -22.70 -6.21 -3.16
C SER A 98 -21.53 -6.72 -2.32
N LEU A 99 -21.69 -7.85 -1.61
CA LEU A 99 -20.60 -8.46 -0.84
C LEU A 99 -19.39 -8.79 -1.73
N LEU A 100 -19.61 -9.37 -2.91
CA LEU A 100 -18.55 -9.66 -3.86
C LEU A 100 -17.86 -8.38 -4.37
N LYS A 101 -18.62 -7.31 -4.65
CA LYS A 101 -18.06 -5.99 -5.01
C LYS A 101 -17.17 -5.46 -3.89
N TYR A 102 -17.65 -5.47 -2.64
CA TYR A 102 -16.89 -4.99 -1.49
C TYR A 102 -15.67 -5.86 -1.18
N GLN A 103 -15.74 -7.18 -1.40
CA GLN A 103 -14.60 -8.07 -1.24
C GLN A 103 -13.48 -7.76 -2.25
N ARG A 104 -13.83 -7.63 -3.54
CA ARG A 104 -12.88 -7.24 -4.61
C ARG A 104 -12.25 -5.88 -4.35
N MET A 105 -13.05 -4.92 -3.90
CA MET A 105 -12.56 -3.58 -3.55
C MET A 105 -11.63 -3.64 -2.32
N SER A 106 -12.00 -4.40 -1.29
CA SER A 106 -11.17 -4.58 -0.09
C SER A 106 -9.81 -5.20 -0.44
N ILE A 107 -9.77 -6.27 -1.24
CA ILE A 107 -8.49 -6.91 -1.61
C ILE A 107 -7.62 -6.02 -2.49
N SER A 108 -8.22 -5.13 -3.29
CA SER A 108 -7.49 -4.17 -4.12
C SER A 108 -6.90 -3.01 -3.30
N LEU A 109 -7.51 -2.67 -2.17
CA LEU A 109 -7.13 -1.55 -1.31
C LEU A 109 -6.37 -1.97 -0.05
N VAL A 110 -6.40 -3.26 0.27
CA VAL A 110 -5.76 -3.77 1.48
C VAL A 110 -4.25 -3.60 1.35
N SER A 111 -3.73 -2.87 2.32
CA SER A 111 -2.32 -2.66 2.52
C SER A 111 -1.96 -3.48 3.73
N VAL A 112 -0.98 -4.36 3.59
CA VAL A 112 -0.59 -5.28 4.66
C VAL A 112 0.76 -4.83 5.20
N SER A 113 0.85 -4.70 6.52
CA SER A 113 2.10 -4.50 7.24
C SER A 113 2.35 -5.69 8.14
N ILE A 114 3.56 -6.22 8.10
CA ILE A 114 4.02 -7.22 9.06
C ILE A 114 4.71 -6.45 10.18
N THR A 115 4.13 -6.47 11.38
CA THR A 115 4.64 -5.72 12.52
C THR A 115 5.53 -6.60 13.40
N GLY A 116 6.83 -6.33 13.37
CA GLY A 116 7.79 -6.80 14.37
C GLY A 116 8.12 -8.29 14.35
N ASP A 117 8.76 -8.75 15.43
CA ASP A 117 9.34 -10.09 15.62
C ASP A 117 8.29 -11.21 15.78
N GLU A 118 6.99 -10.87 15.83
CA GLU A 118 5.89 -11.81 16.11
C GLU A 118 5.07 -12.19 14.87
N ASP A 119 5.51 -11.84 13.66
CA ASP A 119 4.83 -12.14 12.39
C ASP A 119 3.34 -11.71 12.34
N HIS A 120 2.95 -10.71 13.13
CA HIS A 120 1.57 -10.20 13.10
C HIS A 120 1.32 -9.45 11.81
N VAL A 121 0.26 -9.85 11.12
CA VAL A 121 -0.17 -9.27 9.86
C VAL A 121 -1.31 -8.29 10.13
N VAL A 122 -1.04 -6.99 9.97
CA VAL A 122 -2.07 -5.95 10.07
C VAL A 122 -2.46 -5.51 8.66
N GLY A 123 -3.70 -5.82 8.28
CA GLY A 123 -4.32 -5.31 7.07
C GLY A 123 -5.06 -4.00 7.33
N PHE A 124 -4.90 -3.02 6.44
CA PHE A 124 -5.64 -1.76 6.49
C PHE A 124 -6.13 -1.37 5.11
N LEU A 125 -7.37 -0.90 5.01
CA LEU A 125 -7.92 -0.33 3.78
C LEU A 125 -7.56 1.14 3.72
N SER A 126 -6.65 1.53 2.82
CA SER A 126 -6.29 2.94 2.63
C SER A 126 -6.56 3.35 1.19
N PRO A 127 -7.48 4.31 0.94
CA PRO A 127 -7.66 4.85 -0.40
C PRO A 127 -6.44 5.68 -0.82
N VAL A 128 -5.60 6.10 0.14
CA VAL A 128 -4.34 6.80 -0.13
C VAL A 128 -3.27 5.83 -0.62
N ASN A 129 -3.12 4.64 -0.03
CA ASN A 129 -2.08 3.72 -0.50
C ASN A 129 -2.33 3.28 -1.94
N SER A 130 -3.60 3.12 -2.34
CA SER A 130 -3.95 2.72 -3.71
C SER A 130 -3.60 3.73 -4.80
N ILE A 131 -3.27 4.99 -4.47
CA ILE A 131 -2.86 5.97 -5.49
C ILE A 131 -1.36 5.88 -5.82
N CYS A 132 -0.56 5.30 -4.92
CA CYS A 132 0.90 5.30 -5.02
C CYS A 132 1.38 4.06 -5.76
N ASN A 133 1.41 4.13 -7.09
CA ASN A 133 1.85 3.01 -7.92
C ASN A 133 3.22 2.45 -7.52
N HIS A 134 3.44 1.19 -7.90
CA HIS A 134 4.71 0.53 -7.73
C HIS A 134 5.81 1.08 -8.64
N SER A 135 7.04 1.18 -8.12
CA SER A 135 8.27 1.20 -8.90
C SER A 135 9.37 0.49 -8.12
N CYS A 136 10.23 -0.28 -8.80
CA CYS A 136 11.46 -0.80 -8.18
C CYS A 136 12.52 0.31 -8.01
N ASP A 137 12.31 1.49 -8.62
CA ASP A 137 13.03 2.75 -8.39
C ASP A 137 12.07 3.85 -7.92
N PRO A 138 11.52 3.71 -6.71
CA PRO A 138 10.47 4.59 -6.19
C PRO A 138 11.01 5.99 -5.87
N ASN A 139 10.12 6.99 -5.75
CA ASN A 139 10.48 8.30 -5.19
C ASN A 139 10.00 8.52 -3.76
N ALA A 140 9.22 7.59 -3.24
CA ALA A 140 8.68 7.66 -1.90
C ALA A 140 8.77 6.30 -1.20
N VAL A 141 8.71 6.36 0.13
CA VAL A 141 8.55 5.21 1.02
C VAL A 141 7.19 5.35 1.69
N GLY A 142 6.35 4.33 1.51
CA GLY A 142 5.11 4.17 2.25
C GLY A 142 5.37 3.34 3.51
N ILE A 143 4.90 3.83 4.66
CA ILE A 143 5.02 3.16 5.96
C ILE A 143 3.63 3.00 6.53
N LEU A 144 3.22 1.75 6.74
CA LEU A 144 1.95 1.39 7.35
C LEU A 144 2.21 0.82 8.74
N HIS A 145 1.65 1.46 9.78
CA HIS A 145 1.73 0.95 11.15
C HIS A 145 0.57 1.45 11.99
N SER A 146 -0.02 0.56 12.81
CA SER A 146 -1.13 0.88 13.71
C SER A 146 -2.29 1.64 13.05
N GLY A 147 -2.68 1.22 11.84
CA GLY A 147 -3.77 1.85 11.08
C GLY A 147 -3.45 3.25 10.52
N ARG A 148 -2.20 3.70 10.61
CA ARG A 148 -1.72 4.96 10.02
C ARG A 148 -0.81 4.67 8.85
N TYR A 149 -1.02 5.40 7.76
CA TYR A 149 -0.17 5.35 6.57
C TYR A 149 0.58 6.66 6.42
N LYS A 150 1.91 6.59 6.30
CA LYS A 150 2.79 7.74 6.07
C LYS A 150 3.55 7.54 4.79
N ILE A 151 3.61 8.60 3.98
CA ILE A 151 4.41 8.63 2.76
C ILE A 151 5.52 9.66 2.98
N ALA A 152 6.77 9.25 2.77
CA ALA A 152 7.91 10.16 2.79
C ALA A 152 8.61 10.14 1.43
N LEU A 153 8.83 11.32 0.86
CA LEU A 153 9.65 11.45 -0.34
C LEU A 153 11.13 11.19 0.00
N ILE A 154 11.77 10.35 -0.80
CA ILE A 154 13.20 10.00 -0.68
C ILE A 154 14.06 10.54 -1.82
N ARG A 155 13.43 11.06 -2.87
CA ARG A 155 14.08 11.84 -3.93
C ARG A 155 13.21 13.04 -4.33
N PRO A 156 13.79 14.07 -4.98
CA PRO A 156 13.01 15.15 -5.55
C PRO A 156 11.97 14.61 -6.55
N VAL A 157 10.75 15.15 -6.49
CA VAL A 157 9.63 14.84 -7.39
C VAL A 157 9.19 16.12 -8.05
N ARG A 158 9.14 16.15 -9.39
CA ARG A 158 8.73 17.34 -10.13
C ARG A 158 7.21 17.53 -10.05
N ARG A 159 6.74 18.76 -10.25
CA ARG A 159 5.30 19.03 -10.35
C ARG A 159 4.69 18.19 -11.48
N GLY A 160 3.66 17.42 -11.16
CA GLY A 160 2.99 16.52 -12.11
C GLY A 160 3.65 15.15 -12.27
N GLU A 161 4.81 14.90 -11.65
CA GLU A 161 5.40 13.56 -11.61
C GLU A 161 4.61 12.68 -10.61
N PRO A 162 4.27 11.43 -10.97
CA PRO A 162 3.61 10.51 -10.05
C PRO A 162 4.49 10.17 -8.84
N ILE A 163 3.84 9.93 -7.70
CA ILE A 163 4.50 9.37 -6.53
C ILE A 163 4.49 7.85 -6.64
N PHE A 164 5.68 7.25 -6.62
CA PHE A 164 5.88 5.81 -6.65
C PHE A 164 6.42 5.33 -5.31
N CYS A 165 5.79 4.28 -4.78
CA CYS A 165 6.27 3.50 -3.65
C CYS A 165 6.77 2.13 -4.14
N TYR A 166 7.42 1.37 -3.28
CA TYR A 166 7.78 -0.02 -3.58
C TYR A 166 6.78 -0.98 -2.92
N TYR A 167 6.35 -1.99 -3.68
CA TYR A 167 5.47 -3.10 -3.25
C TYR A 167 6.24 -4.42 -3.22
N SER A 168 7.35 -4.45 -3.94
CA SER A 168 8.37 -5.49 -3.98
C SER A 168 9.70 -4.87 -3.55
N PRO A 169 10.74 -5.68 -3.33
CA PRO A 169 12.04 -5.16 -2.90
C PRO A 169 12.55 -4.05 -3.86
N PRO A 170 12.94 -2.87 -3.35
CA PRO A 170 13.46 -1.77 -4.15
C PRO A 170 14.89 -2.09 -4.63
N TRP A 171 15.42 -1.33 -5.60
CA TRP A 171 16.72 -1.64 -6.19
C TRP A 171 17.92 -1.61 -5.23
N TRP A 172 17.79 -0.90 -4.11
CA TRP A 172 18.82 -0.78 -3.09
C TRP A 172 18.81 -1.92 -2.07
N ASP A 173 17.73 -2.70 -2.03
CA ASP A 173 17.59 -3.87 -1.18
C ASP A 173 16.91 -5.00 -1.97
N PRO A 174 17.62 -5.63 -2.94
CA PRO A 174 17.04 -6.67 -3.77
C PRO A 174 16.93 -8.03 -3.06
N GLU A 175 17.56 -8.18 -1.90
CA GLU A 175 17.63 -9.44 -1.15
C GLU A 175 16.56 -9.53 -0.05
N ARG A 176 15.80 -8.45 0.19
CA ARG A 176 14.65 -8.48 1.09
C ARG A 176 13.70 -9.63 0.70
N SER A 177 13.49 -10.52 1.69
CA SER A 177 12.61 -11.71 1.79
C SER A 177 11.38 -11.74 0.85
N PRO A 178 10.87 -12.94 0.50
CA PRO A 178 10.41 -13.30 -0.85
C PRO A 178 9.58 -12.21 -1.51
N VAL A 179 10.04 -11.81 -2.71
CA VAL A 179 9.39 -10.86 -3.61
C VAL A 179 7.89 -11.18 -3.67
N PRO A 180 7.01 -10.30 -3.16
CA PRO A 180 5.59 -10.42 -3.43
C PRO A 180 5.44 -10.44 -4.96
N THR A 181 4.85 -11.51 -5.50
CA THR A 181 4.57 -11.58 -6.93
C THR A 181 3.67 -10.40 -7.26
N LEU A 182 4.21 -9.44 -8.01
CA LEU A 182 3.40 -8.36 -8.55
C LEU A 182 2.39 -8.99 -9.52
N HIS A 183 1.11 -8.72 -9.32
CA HIS A 183 0.04 -9.19 -10.19
C HIS A 183 0.04 -8.49 -11.58
N PHE A 184 1.01 -7.60 -11.82
CA PHE A 184 1.17 -6.86 -13.07
C PHE A 184 2.66 -6.84 -13.49
N PRO A 185 2.94 -6.76 -14.80
CA PRO A 185 4.30 -6.56 -15.28
C PRO A 185 4.80 -5.17 -14.89
N CYS A 186 5.93 -5.09 -14.17
CA CYS A 186 6.57 -3.83 -13.85
C CYS A 186 7.41 -3.32 -15.04
N GLU A 187 7.06 -2.15 -15.55
CA GLU A 187 7.74 -1.51 -16.69
C GLU A 187 8.71 -0.39 -16.27
N CYS A 188 9.08 -0.33 -14.98
CA CYS A 188 10.00 0.69 -14.50
C CYS A 188 11.42 0.51 -15.07
N VAL A 189 12.24 1.55 -14.98
CA VAL A 189 13.62 1.56 -15.52
C VAL A 189 14.52 0.45 -14.95
N VAL A 190 14.24 -0.06 -13.75
CA VAL A 190 14.98 -1.19 -13.16
C VAL A 190 14.65 -2.49 -13.88
N CYS A 191 13.37 -2.72 -14.18
CA CYS A 191 12.84 -3.90 -14.86
C CYS A 191 13.03 -3.85 -16.37
N ASP A 192 13.23 -2.65 -16.94
CA ASP A 192 13.48 -2.48 -18.36
C ASP A 192 14.73 -3.25 -18.83
N ARG A 193 14.53 -4.15 -19.79
CA ARG A 193 15.59 -4.92 -20.45
C ARG A 193 16.19 -4.19 -21.65
N GLY A 194 15.59 -3.08 -22.07
CA GLY A 194 16.02 -2.23 -23.16
C GLY A 194 17.14 -1.24 -22.80
N PRO A 195 17.36 -0.24 -23.67
CA PRO A 195 18.44 0.73 -23.52
C PRO A 195 18.36 1.57 -22.25
N ALA A 196 17.16 1.97 -21.81
CA ALA A 196 16.99 2.83 -20.64
C ALA A 196 17.41 2.10 -19.35
N GLY A 197 16.94 0.86 -19.17
CA GLY A 197 17.38 0.04 -18.04
C GLY A 197 18.85 -0.33 -18.10
N LYS A 198 19.44 -0.52 -19.29
CA LYS A 198 20.89 -0.72 -19.44
C LYS A 198 21.66 0.52 -18.97
N ALA A 199 21.25 1.72 -19.37
CA ALA A 199 21.86 2.97 -18.95
C ALA A 199 21.74 3.16 -17.42
N TRP A 200 20.57 2.89 -16.85
CA TRP A 200 20.35 2.95 -15.40
C TRP A 200 21.24 1.98 -14.62
N ARG A 201 21.39 0.74 -15.09
CA ARG A 201 22.29 -0.26 -14.47
C ARG A 201 23.76 0.15 -14.53
N LEU A 202 24.19 0.87 -15.56
CA LEU A 202 25.54 1.44 -15.63
C LEU A 202 25.72 2.55 -14.59
N LEU A 203 24.74 3.45 -14.43
CA LEU A 203 24.76 4.49 -13.40
C LEU A 203 24.82 3.90 -11.98
N LYS A 204 24.15 2.76 -11.72
CA LYS A 204 24.23 2.05 -10.43
C LYS A 204 25.66 1.62 -10.08
N LYS A 205 26.45 1.25 -11.08
CA LYS A 205 27.83 0.74 -10.96
C LYS A 205 28.90 1.84 -11.01
N ARG A 206 28.53 3.11 -11.17
CA ARG A 206 29.52 4.19 -11.29
C ARG A 206 30.39 4.31 -10.04
N PRO A 207 31.67 4.72 -10.16
CA PRO A 207 32.49 5.02 -9.00
C PRO A 207 31.86 6.11 -8.13
N PHE A 208 31.95 5.95 -6.82
CA PHE A 208 31.59 7.01 -5.89
C PHE A 208 32.74 8.02 -5.80
N PRO A 209 32.48 9.34 -5.73
CA PRO A 209 33.54 10.34 -5.74
C PRO A 209 34.54 10.13 -4.60
N ALA A 210 35.85 10.05 -4.93
CA ALA A 210 36.90 9.80 -3.93
C ALA A 210 36.91 10.86 -2.82
N ALA A 211 36.70 12.13 -3.17
CA ALA A 211 36.60 13.23 -2.22
C ALA A 211 35.42 13.09 -1.23
N ALA A 212 34.41 12.28 -1.57
CA ALA A 212 33.23 12.07 -0.74
C ALA A 212 33.34 10.87 0.22
N VAL A 213 34.39 10.05 0.11
CA VAL A 213 34.60 8.86 0.96
C VAL A 213 34.65 9.21 2.46
N LYS A 214 35.21 10.38 2.81
CA LYS A 214 35.22 10.86 4.20
C LYS A 214 33.80 11.04 4.76
N ASN A 215 32.85 11.50 3.94
CA ASN A 215 31.46 11.64 4.37
C ASN A 215 30.83 10.27 4.64
N VAL A 216 31.16 9.25 3.83
CA VAL A 216 30.65 7.88 4.03
C VAL A 216 31.14 7.29 5.35
N ARG A 217 32.44 7.45 5.68
CA ARG A 217 32.99 7.00 6.96
C ARG A 217 32.33 7.69 8.15
N MET A 218 32.20 9.02 8.08
CA MET A 218 31.50 9.79 9.11
C MET A 218 30.04 9.33 9.28
N MET A 219 29.34 9.02 8.19
CA MET A 219 27.98 8.48 8.25
C MET A 219 27.95 7.11 8.94
N GLN A 220 28.92 6.24 8.66
CA GLN A 220 29.02 4.92 9.27
C GLN A 220 29.26 5.01 10.77
N ASP A 221 30.22 5.80 11.21
CA ASP A 221 30.53 5.97 12.64
C ASP A 221 29.30 6.48 13.41
N MET A 222 28.55 7.42 12.84
CA MET A 222 27.38 8.02 13.48
C MET A 222 26.15 7.12 13.47
N VAL A 223 25.89 6.41 12.38
CA VAL A 223 24.75 5.50 12.29
C VAL A 223 24.94 4.27 13.19
N CYS A 224 26.19 3.77 13.28
CA CYS A 224 26.55 2.66 14.16
C CYS A 224 26.74 3.08 15.62
N GLY A 225 26.90 4.38 15.91
CA GLY A 225 27.00 4.88 17.28
C GLY A 225 25.73 4.62 18.09
N GLU A 226 25.86 3.95 19.22
CA GLU A 226 24.75 3.63 20.13
C GLU A 226 24.20 4.88 20.83
N ASP A 227 25.08 5.84 21.15
CA ASP A 227 24.71 7.09 21.85
C ASP A 227 23.99 8.11 20.96
N THR A 228 23.91 7.88 19.64
CA THR A 228 23.26 8.82 18.72
C THR A 228 21.76 8.56 18.65
N SER A 229 20.95 9.57 18.95
CA SER A 229 19.49 9.44 18.85
C SER A 229 19.01 9.14 17.41
N ASN A 230 17.90 8.41 17.28
CA ASN A 230 17.31 8.09 15.97
C ASN A 230 16.97 9.35 15.14
N ALA A 231 16.56 10.44 15.80
CA ALA A 231 16.30 11.72 15.14
C ALA A 231 17.57 12.31 14.51
N ASN A 232 18.71 12.25 15.23
CA ASN A 232 20.00 12.70 14.69
C ASN A 232 20.46 11.80 13.54
N LYS A 233 20.31 10.47 13.66
CA LYS A 233 20.61 9.53 12.57
C LYS A 233 19.78 9.86 11.32
N LEU A 234 18.48 10.08 11.46
CA LEU A 234 17.59 10.47 10.36
C LEU A 234 17.98 11.80 9.70
N ASN A 235 18.24 12.84 10.50
CA ASN A 235 18.65 14.14 9.98
C ASN A 235 19.94 14.05 9.17
N MET A 236 20.92 13.29 9.65
CA MET A 236 22.18 13.09 8.94
C MET A 236 21.99 12.29 7.66
N LEU A 237 21.24 11.18 7.70
CA LEU A 237 20.93 10.38 6.52
C LEU A 237 20.20 11.22 5.47
N GLN A 238 19.24 12.05 5.88
CA GLN A 238 18.55 12.98 5.00
C GLN A 238 19.50 13.98 4.34
N GLN A 239 20.43 14.58 5.11
CA GLN A 239 21.43 15.50 4.57
C GLN A 239 22.37 14.81 3.58
N PHE A 240 22.81 13.58 3.88
CA PHE A 240 23.63 12.79 3.00
C PHE A 240 22.91 12.48 1.67
N ILE A 241 21.68 11.96 1.74
CA ILE A 241 20.87 11.63 0.57
C ILE A 241 20.62 12.86 -0.29
N ARG A 242 20.29 14.01 0.32
CA ARG A 242 20.12 15.28 -0.40
C ARG A 242 21.40 15.74 -1.08
N ARG A 243 22.53 15.68 -0.39
CA ARG A 243 23.83 16.10 -0.92
C ARG A 243 24.29 15.25 -2.11
N PHE A 244 23.95 13.97 -2.10
CA PHE A 244 24.35 13.01 -3.12
C PHE A 244 23.17 12.53 -3.98
N SER A 245 22.12 13.34 -4.13
CA SER A 245 20.92 12.96 -4.90
C SER A 245 21.22 12.75 -6.39
N GLU A 246 22.10 13.57 -6.96
CA GLU A 246 22.63 13.38 -8.33
C GLU A 246 23.42 12.06 -8.49
N LEU A 247 23.80 11.49 -7.34
CA LEU A 247 24.34 10.16 -7.07
C LEU A 247 23.40 9.00 -7.49
N HIS A 248 22.10 9.26 -7.61
CA HIS A 248 21.09 8.25 -7.94
C HIS A 248 21.36 7.56 -9.30
N PRO A 249 21.31 6.22 -9.42
CA PRO A 249 21.03 5.18 -8.43
C PRO A 249 22.31 4.45 -7.93
N ASN A 250 23.35 5.17 -7.53
CA ASN A 250 24.62 4.58 -7.11
C ASN A 250 24.46 3.63 -5.90
N LYS A 251 25.20 2.51 -5.89
CA LYS A 251 25.14 1.49 -4.82
C LYS A 251 25.33 2.05 -3.40
N ILE A 252 26.28 2.96 -3.20
CA ILE A 252 26.53 3.56 -1.87
C ILE A 252 25.36 4.44 -1.44
N VAL A 253 24.79 5.22 -2.36
CA VAL A 253 23.58 6.00 -2.07
C VAL A 253 22.41 5.07 -1.71
N GLY A 254 22.27 3.95 -2.42
CA GLY A 254 21.27 2.92 -2.12
C GLY A 254 21.40 2.36 -0.70
N GLN A 255 22.62 2.04 -0.25
CA GLN A 255 22.84 1.56 1.11
C GLN A 255 22.37 2.57 2.17
N TRP A 256 22.63 3.86 1.96
CA TRP A 256 22.16 4.89 2.90
C TRP A 256 20.67 5.18 2.80
N LEU A 257 20.05 4.99 1.62
CA LEU A 257 18.60 5.02 1.45
C LEU A 257 17.91 3.88 2.21
N ASP A 258 18.54 2.71 2.26
CA ASP A 258 18.05 1.57 3.03
C ASP A 258 18.02 1.90 4.54
N TRP A 259 19.16 2.34 5.08
CA TRP A 259 19.25 2.80 6.47
C TRP A 259 18.26 3.94 6.78
N TYR A 260 18.11 4.91 5.88
CA TYR A 260 17.12 5.98 6.05
C TYR A 260 15.70 5.43 6.14
N SER A 261 15.34 4.50 5.25
CA SER A 261 14.02 3.86 5.23
C SER A 261 13.77 3.06 6.51
N TYR A 262 14.79 2.36 7.02
CA TYR A 262 14.75 1.62 8.28
C TYR A 262 14.50 2.55 9.47
N TYR A 263 15.32 3.59 9.67
CA TYR A 263 15.15 4.52 10.79
C TYR A 263 13.85 5.33 10.70
N LEU A 264 13.38 5.61 9.49
CA LEU A 264 12.11 6.27 9.27
C LEU A 264 10.97 5.37 9.75
N THR A 265 11.01 4.08 9.42
CA THR A 265 10.06 3.07 9.90
C THR A 265 10.06 3.00 11.41
N ILE A 266 11.22 2.85 12.05
CA ILE A 266 11.34 2.84 13.52
C ILE A 266 10.74 4.09 14.15
N SER A 267 11.02 5.26 13.59
CA SER A 267 10.55 6.52 14.15
C SER A 267 9.03 6.64 14.05
N VAL A 268 8.43 6.17 12.95
CA VAL A 268 6.97 6.07 12.80
C VAL A 268 6.38 5.09 13.81
N TYR A 269 7.03 3.96 14.07
CA TYR A 269 6.56 2.97 15.03
C TYR A 269 6.59 3.55 16.45
N ALA A 270 7.69 4.20 16.83
CA ALA A 270 7.84 4.86 18.12
C ALA A 270 6.77 5.96 18.34
N GLU A 271 6.53 6.81 17.35
CA GLU A 271 5.47 7.82 17.42
C GLU A 271 4.09 7.18 17.62
N ASN A 272 3.79 6.14 16.86
CA ASN A 272 2.50 5.44 16.96
C ASN A 272 2.30 4.78 18.32
N LEU A 273 3.35 4.23 18.92
CA LEU A 273 3.28 3.67 20.28
C LEU A 273 2.98 4.75 21.33
N VAL A 274 3.56 5.94 21.19
CA VAL A 274 3.26 7.07 22.09
C VAL A 274 1.79 7.48 21.97
N LEU A 275 1.28 7.61 20.75
CA LEU A 275 -0.13 7.98 20.50
C LEU A 275 -1.11 6.93 21.01
N LEU A 276 -0.81 5.64 20.79
CA LEU A 276 -1.64 4.54 21.31
C LEU A 276 -1.71 4.56 22.83
N ARG A 277 -0.57 4.78 23.51
CA ARG A 277 -0.52 4.89 24.97
C ARG A 277 -1.36 6.06 25.48
N ALA A 278 -1.27 7.23 24.85
CA ALA A 278 -2.07 8.39 25.21
C ALA A 278 -3.57 8.10 25.08
N LYS A 279 -3.99 7.50 23.96
CA LYS A 279 -5.40 7.13 23.73
C LYS A 279 -5.93 6.12 24.75
N VAL A 280 -5.12 5.14 25.14
CA VAL A 280 -5.50 4.17 26.19
C VAL A 280 -5.66 4.86 27.56
N GLN A 281 -4.83 5.86 27.87
CA GLN A 281 -4.96 6.64 29.10
C GLN A 281 -6.24 7.48 29.10
N GLU A 282 -6.59 8.12 27.98
CA GLU A 282 -7.85 8.86 27.82
C GLU A 282 -9.07 7.97 28.03
N MET A 283 -9.14 6.81 27.37
CA MET A 283 -10.26 5.88 27.53
C MET A 283 -10.40 5.34 28.97
N ARG A 284 -9.29 5.25 29.72
CA ARG A 284 -9.32 4.85 31.14
C ARG A 284 -9.76 5.98 32.06
N ALA A 285 -9.59 7.24 31.67
CA ALA A 285 -10.04 8.38 32.46
C ALA A 285 -11.55 8.64 32.31
N GLU A 286 -12.16 8.13 31.24
CA GLU A 286 -13.59 8.22 30.95
C GLU A 286 -14.44 7.12 31.61
N HIS A 287 -13.80 6.15 32.27
CA HIS A 287 -14.43 5.00 32.94
C HIS A 287 -14.12 4.99 34.44
#